data_AF-A0A183M687-F1
#
_entry.id   AF-A0A183M687-F1
#
_cell.length_a   1.000
_cell.length_b   1.000
_cell.length_c   1.000
_cell.angle_alpha   90.00
_cell.angle_beta   90.00
_cell.angle_gamma   90.00
#
_symmetry.space_group_name_H-M   'P 1'
#
loop_
_entity.id
_entity.type
_entity.pdbx_description
1 polymer ?
#
loop_
_entity_poly.entity_id
_entity_poly.type
_entity_poly.pdbx_seq_one_letter_code
_entity_poly.pdbx_strand_id
1 'polypeptide(L)'
;MDNELSSEAGGTKLEVQSFFRGWLCRRRWKQIVEEYIRSDHAESMRRRNSIVFGLVECEDEYVQQLSILVTCYLRPFRMAASSKKPIVSHEDVNSIFLNAEAVLFLHQVFVQGLRNKMENWPTLQLGKDIHLLLSVVYLLLLYYL
;
A
#
# COMPACT_ATOMS: atom_id res chain seq x y z
N MET A 1 17.92 -54.22 41.94
CA MET A 1 18.83 -53.33 41.18
C MET A 1 18.54 -53.35 39.68
N ASP A 2 18.21 -54.49 39.05
CA ASP A 2 17.96 -54.52 37.59
C ASP A 2 16.67 -53.81 37.13
N ASN A 3 15.67 -53.68 38.00
CA ASN A 3 14.38 -53.04 37.66
C ASN A 3 14.42 -51.50 37.72
N GLU A 4 15.40 -50.90 38.42
CA GLU A 4 15.64 -49.45 38.46
C GLU A 4 16.51 -48.99 37.27
N LEU A 5 17.54 -49.76 36.88
CA LEU A 5 18.31 -49.45 35.67
C LEU A 5 17.45 -49.54 34.39
N SER A 6 16.49 -50.47 34.33
CA SER A 6 15.62 -50.60 33.16
C SER A 6 14.54 -49.51 33.08
N SER A 7 14.16 -48.88 34.20
CA SER A 7 13.20 -47.76 34.22
C SER A 7 13.88 -46.42 33.88
N GLU A 8 15.09 -46.17 34.38
CA GLU A 8 15.91 -45.00 33.99
C GLU A 8 16.35 -45.05 32.52
N ALA A 9 16.69 -46.25 32.01
CA ALA A 9 16.97 -46.45 30.58
C ALA A 9 15.74 -46.25 29.68
N GLY A 10 14.52 -46.42 30.23
CA GLY A 10 13.26 -46.14 29.56
C GLY A 10 12.98 -44.63 29.46
N GLY A 11 13.23 -43.88 30.54
CA GLY A 11 13.05 -42.42 30.60
C GLY A 11 13.96 -41.68 29.61
N THR A 12 15.25 -42.02 29.58
CA THR A 12 16.23 -41.41 28.66
C THR A 12 15.93 -41.67 27.18
N LYS A 13 15.41 -42.86 26.83
CA LYS A 13 14.95 -43.16 25.46
C LYS A 13 13.77 -42.31 25.04
N LEU A 14 12.80 -42.06 25.93
CA LEU A 14 11.62 -41.24 25.64
C LEU A 14 11.98 -39.76 25.45
N GLU A 15 12.92 -39.24 26.24
CA GLU A 15 13.44 -37.88 26.08
C GLU A 15 14.20 -37.68 24.77
N VAL A 16 15.06 -38.63 24.39
CA VAL A 16 15.75 -38.59 23.10
C VAL A 16 14.73 -38.65 21.96
N GLN A 17 13.72 -39.51 22.04
CA GLN A 17 12.66 -39.59 21.03
C GLN A 17 11.83 -38.31 20.90
N SER A 18 11.50 -37.64 22.01
CA SER A 18 10.74 -36.38 21.99
C SER A 18 11.57 -35.23 21.41
N PHE A 19 12.87 -35.17 21.73
CA PHE A 19 13.81 -34.22 21.13
C PHE A 19 13.93 -34.41 19.61
N PHE A 20 14.12 -35.65 19.16
CA PHE A 20 14.20 -35.97 17.72
C PHE A 20 12.91 -35.63 16.98
N ARG A 21 11.73 -35.89 17.57
CA ARG A 21 10.44 -35.49 16.99
C ARG A 21 10.33 -33.96 16.85
N GLY A 22 10.67 -33.21 17.90
CA GLY A 22 10.67 -31.74 17.85
C GLY A 22 11.66 -31.18 16.83
N TRP A 23 12.86 -31.76 16.75
CA TRP A 23 13.87 -31.39 15.75
C TRP A 23 13.41 -31.68 14.31
N LEU A 24 12.81 -32.86 14.07
CA LEU A 24 12.24 -33.21 12.77
C LEU A 24 11.09 -32.29 12.37
N CYS A 25 10.20 -31.94 13.29
CA CYS A 25 9.12 -30.98 13.05
C CYS A 25 9.67 -29.60 12.64
N ARG A 26 10.68 -29.08 13.35
CA ARG A 26 11.32 -27.80 13.01
C ARG A 26 12.00 -27.85 11.64
N ARG A 27 12.69 -28.95 11.32
CA ARG A 27 13.37 -29.11 10.03
C ARG A 27 12.38 -29.20 8.87
N ARG A 28 11.32 -30.00 9.03
CA ARG A 28 10.26 -30.15 8.02
C ARG A 28 9.48 -28.87 7.82
N TRP A 29 9.17 -28.15 8.92
CA TRP A 29 8.55 -26.83 8.84
C TRP A 29 9.41 -25.84 8.06
N LYS A 30 10.72 -25.80 8.34
CA LYS A 30 11.66 -24.95 7.61
C LYS A 30 11.66 -25.26 6.10
N GLN A 31 11.66 -26.53 5.72
CA GLN A 31 11.57 -26.93 4.31
C GLN A 31 10.25 -26.50 3.66
N ILE A 32 9.11 -26.73 4.32
CA ILE A 32 7.79 -26.33 3.81
C ILE A 32 7.70 -24.80 3.64
N VAL A 33 8.25 -24.04 4.59
CA VAL A 33 8.29 -22.57 4.50
C VAL A 33 9.18 -22.10 3.35
N GLU A 34 10.37 -22.69 3.18
CA GLU A 34 11.26 -22.35 2.06
C GLU A 34 10.64 -22.68 0.70
N GLU A 35 9.98 -23.83 0.58
CA GLU A 35 9.22 -24.20 -0.63
C GLU A 35 8.07 -23.23 -0.89
N TYR A 36 7.33 -22.84 0.14
CA TYR A 36 6.25 -21.87 0.02
C TYR A 36 6.75 -20.49 -0.42
N ILE A 37 7.83 -19.98 0.18
CA ILE A 37 8.43 -18.67 -0.18
C ILE A 37 8.89 -18.65 -1.65
N ARG A 38 9.34 -19.80 -2.16
CA ARG A 38 9.80 -19.98 -3.55
C ARG A 38 8.68 -20.37 -4.52
N SER A 39 7.45 -20.57 -4.03
CA SER A 39 6.32 -20.93 -4.89
C SER A 39 5.88 -19.74 -5.76
N ASP A 40 5.38 -20.05 -6.96
CA ASP A 40 4.81 -19.06 -7.88
C ASP A 40 3.67 -18.26 -7.24
N HIS A 41 2.92 -18.88 -6.33
CA HIS A 41 1.86 -18.22 -5.57
C HIS A 41 2.42 -17.10 -4.67
N ALA A 42 3.47 -17.38 -3.90
CA ALA A 42 4.11 -16.39 -3.03
C ALA A 42 4.80 -15.27 -3.83
N GLU A 43 5.36 -15.59 -5.00
CA GLU A 43 5.89 -14.56 -5.91
C GLU A 43 4.79 -13.67 -6.49
N SER A 44 3.70 -14.27 -6.97
CA SER A 44 2.53 -13.54 -7.50
C SER A 44 1.90 -12.64 -6.44
N MET A 45 1.75 -13.13 -5.21
CA MET A 45 1.31 -12.31 -4.08
C MET A 45 2.28 -11.15 -3.83
N ARG A 46 3.60 -11.39 -3.72
CA ARG A 46 4.58 -10.31 -3.52
C ARG A 46 4.52 -9.26 -4.62
N ARG A 47 4.41 -9.67 -5.89
CA ARG A 47 4.28 -8.75 -7.02
C ARG A 47 3.01 -7.91 -6.92
N ARG A 48 1.86 -8.53 -6.61
CA ARG A 48 0.59 -7.80 -6.42
C ARG A 48 0.70 -6.78 -5.29
N ASN A 49 1.30 -7.17 -4.17
CA ASN A 49 1.48 -6.28 -3.02
C ASN A 49 2.36 -5.10 -3.40
N SER A 50 3.51 -5.36 -4.03
CA SER A 50 4.44 -4.31 -4.47
C SER A 50 3.78 -3.29 -5.40
N ILE A 51 2.94 -3.73 -6.34
CA ILE A 51 2.21 -2.83 -7.25
C ILE A 51 1.21 -1.97 -6.47
N VAL A 52 0.47 -2.57 -5.54
CA VAL A 52 -0.52 -1.85 -4.74
C VAL A 52 0.15 -0.82 -3.83
N PHE A 53 1.21 -1.20 -3.11
CA PHE A 53 1.96 -0.27 -2.28
C PHE A 53 2.54 0.87 -3.11
N GLY A 54 3.17 0.55 -4.25
CA GLY A 54 3.69 1.55 -5.17
C GLY A 54 2.61 2.49 -5.71
N LEU A 55 1.40 1.99 -6.01
CA LEU A 55 0.28 2.84 -6.43
C LEU A 55 -0.10 3.86 -5.35
N VAL A 56 -0.24 3.42 -4.10
CA VAL A 56 -0.62 4.30 -2.98
C VAL A 56 0.46 5.34 -2.70
N GLU A 57 1.72 4.93 -2.78
CA GLU A 57 2.87 5.84 -2.62
C GLU A 57 2.94 6.87 -3.75
N CYS A 58 2.84 6.44 -5.02
CA CYS A 58 2.81 7.36 -6.16
C CYS A 58 1.64 8.34 -6.09
N GLU A 59 0.46 7.89 -5.66
CA GLU A 59 -0.70 8.77 -5.51
C GLU A 59 -0.47 9.81 -4.41
N ASP A 60 0.14 9.44 -3.29
CA ASP A 60 0.45 10.39 -2.23
C ASP A 60 1.47 11.44 -2.69
N GLU A 61 2.52 11.02 -3.40
CA GLU A 61 3.50 11.93 -3.99
C GLU A 61 2.85 12.89 -4.99
N TYR A 62 1.93 12.40 -5.83
CA TYR A 62 1.20 13.21 -6.79
C TYR A 62 0.33 14.28 -6.10
N VAL A 63 -0.44 13.88 -5.07
CA VAL A 63 -1.26 14.80 -4.27
C VAL A 63 -0.39 15.86 -3.59
N GLN A 64 0.77 15.47 -3.06
CA GLN A 64 1.70 16.41 -2.44
C GLN A 64 2.22 17.45 -3.44
N GLN A 65 2.63 17.02 -4.64
CA GLN A 65 3.08 17.93 -5.70
C GLN A 65 1.97 18.89 -6.14
N LEU A 66 0.76 18.37 -6.31
CA LEU A 66 -0.40 19.18 -6.68
C LEU A 66 -0.80 20.17 -5.58
N SER A 67 -0.64 19.78 -4.31
CA SER A 67 -0.82 20.68 -3.16
C SER A 67 0.18 21.83 -3.17
N ILE A 68 1.45 21.56 -3.52
CA ILE A 68 2.48 22.59 -3.70
C ILE A 68 2.09 23.52 -4.86
N LEU A 69 1.65 22.99 -5.99
CA LEU A 69 1.17 23.79 -7.13
C LEU A 69 0.07 24.76 -6.70
N VAL A 70 -0.95 24.25 -5.99
CA VAL A 70 -2.08 25.07 -5.55
C VAL A 70 -1.65 26.10 -4.48
N THR A 71 -0.89 25.67 -3.49
CA THR A 71 -0.60 26.49 -2.31
C THR A 71 0.49 27.52 -2.57
N CYS A 72 1.55 27.13 -3.28
CA CYS A 72 2.72 27.98 -3.52
C CYS A 72 2.63 28.80 -4.81
N TYR A 73 1.76 28.42 -5.76
CA TYR A 73 1.63 29.15 -7.03
C TYR A 73 0.22 29.69 -7.23
N LEU A 74 -0.80 28.83 -7.37
CA LEU A 74 -2.17 29.27 -7.70
C LEU A 74 -2.70 30.32 -6.71
N ARG A 75 -2.60 30.06 -5.39
CA ARG A 75 -3.09 30.98 -4.36
C ARG A 75 -2.37 32.34 -4.42
N PRO A 76 -1.03 32.41 -4.41
CA PRO A 76 -0.32 33.67 -4.62
C PRO A 76 -0.69 34.40 -5.91
N PHE A 77 -0.86 33.70 -7.03
CA PHE A 77 -1.26 34.31 -8.30
C PHE A 77 -2.69 34.87 -8.25
N ARG A 78 -3.65 34.15 -7.65
CA ARG A 78 -5.01 34.67 -7.43
C ARG A 78 -5.00 35.91 -6.54
N MET A 79 -4.18 35.92 -5.48
CA MET A 79 -4.02 37.09 -4.62
C MET A 79 -3.41 38.28 -5.37
N ALA A 80 -2.39 38.05 -6.22
CA ALA A 80 -1.78 39.09 -7.04
C ALA A 80 -2.76 39.68 -8.06
N ALA A 81 -3.62 38.84 -8.66
CA ALA A 81 -4.70 39.25 -9.56
C ALA A 81 -5.77 40.12 -8.86
N SER A 82 -6.01 39.90 -7.57
CA SER A 82 -6.95 40.72 -6.77
C SER A 82 -6.32 41.98 -6.16
N SER A 83 -5.04 42.26 -6.43
CA SER A 83 -4.36 43.43 -5.86
C SER A 83 -4.84 44.75 -6.49
N LYS A 84 -4.60 45.88 -5.82
CA LYS A 84 -4.97 47.23 -6.31
C LYS A 84 -4.30 47.60 -7.64
N LYS A 85 -3.20 46.93 -8.01
CA LYS A 85 -2.48 47.11 -9.27
C LYS A 85 -2.10 45.72 -9.80
N PRO A 86 -3.04 44.98 -10.41
CA PRO A 86 -2.83 43.60 -10.78
C PRO A 86 -1.79 43.50 -11.90
N ILE A 87 -0.80 42.63 -11.69
CA ILE A 87 0.23 42.31 -12.70
C ILE A 87 -0.28 41.22 -13.67
N VAL A 88 -1.28 40.44 -13.23
CA VAL A 88 -1.87 39.32 -13.95
C VAL A 88 -3.40 39.38 -13.79
N SER A 89 -4.16 39.06 -14.83
CA SER A 89 -5.63 39.06 -14.74
C SER A 89 -6.15 37.75 -14.12
N HIS A 90 -7.38 37.77 -13.61
CA HIS A 90 -8.04 36.55 -13.14
C HIS A 90 -8.25 35.52 -14.25
N GLU A 91 -8.44 35.97 -15.49
CA GLU A 91 -8.62 35.12 -16.67
C GLU A 91 -7.32 34.42 -17.05
N ASP A 92 -6.18 35.10 -16.98
CA ASP A 92 -4.86 34.51 -17.22
C ASP A 92 -4.54 33.42 -16.17
N VAL A 93 -4.82 33.70 -14.89
CA VAL A 93 -4.61 32.72 -13.81
C VAL A 93 -5.51 31.50 -14.00
N ASN A 94 -6.78 31.70 -14.34
CA ASN A 94 -7.70 30.59 -14.59
C ASN A 94 -7.33 29.80 -15.86
N SER A 95 -6.78 30.45 -16.88
CA SER A 95 -6.33 29.77 -18.11
C SER A 95 -5.08 28.92 -17.88
N ILE A 96 -4.18 29.37 -16.99
CA ILE A 96 -2.94 28.64 -16.65
C ILE A 96 -3.23 27.46 -15.71
N PHE A 97 -4.04 27.66 -14.67
CA PHE A 97 -4.24 26.66 -13.61
C PHE A 97 -5.55 25.88 -13.75
N LEU A 98 -6.47 26.27 -14.65
CA LEU A 98 -7.76 25.62 -14.88
C LEU A 98 -8.45 25.27 -13.55
N ASN A 99 -8.93 24.02 -13.42
CA ASN A 99 -9.61 23.49 -12.26
C ASN A 99 -8.64 22.79 -11.28
N ALA A 100 -7.37 23.19 -11.21
CA ALA A 100 -6.36 22.50 -10.40
C ALA A 100 -6.73 22.35 -8.91
N GLU A 101 -7.47 23.30 -8.33
CA GLU A 101 -7.94 23.21 -6.95
C GLU A 101 -9.02 22.12 -6.77
N ALA A 102 -9.91 21.95 -7.75
CA ALA A 102 -10.90 20.86 -7.75
C ALA A 102 -10.25 19.49 -7.99
N VAL A 103 -9.28 19.44 -8.91
CA VAL A 103 -8.47 18.24 -9.17
C VAL A 103 -7.73 17.81 -7.91
N LEU A 104 -7.12 18.76 -7.18
CA LEU A 104 -6.45 18.47 -5.91
C LEU A 104 -7.40 17.84 -4.90
N PHE A 105 -8.59 18.42 -4.74
CA PHE A 105 -9.60 17.89 -3.81
C PHE A 105 -10.00 16.45 -4.17
N LEU A 106 -10.23 16.16 -5.45
CA LEU A 106 -10.57 14.81 -5.91
C LEU A 106 -9.48 13.79 -5.59
N HIS A 107 -8.21 14.13 -5.88
CA HIS A 107 -7.09 13.25 -5.60
C HIS A 107 -6.83 13.08 -4.09
N GLN A 108 -7.09 14.10 -3.26
CA GLN A 108 -7.04 13.98 -1.79
C GLN A 108 -8.10 13.00 -1.26
N VAL A 109 -9.32 13.06 -1.78
CA VAL A 109 -10.38 12.11 -1.42
C VAL A 109 -10.00 10.69 -1.89
N PHE A 110 -9.40 10.58 -3.07
CA PHE A 110 -8.96 9.31 -3.64
C PHE A 110 -7.86 8.64 -2.80
N VAL A 111 -6.78 9.36 -2.48
CA VAL A 111 -5.68 8.80 -1.67
C VAL A 111 -6.16 8.40 -0.28
N GLN A 112 -7.08 9.16 0.32
CA GLN A 112 -7.69 8.78 1.59
C GLN A 112 -8.52 7.50 1.48
N GLY A 113 -9.27 7.35 0.38
CA GLY A 113 -9.99 6.12 0.04
C GLY A 113 -9.05 4.92 -0.15
N LEU A 114 -7.91 5.12 -0.82
CA LEU A 114 -6.89 4.08 -0.98
C LEU A 114 -6.28 3.68 0.37
N ARG A 115 -5.91 4.64 1.21
CA ARG A 115 -5.35 4.40 2.56
C ARG A 115 -6.33 3.61 3.45
N ASN A 116 -7.60 3.97 3.45
CA ASN A 116 -8.62 3.23 4.20
C ASN A 116 -8.76 1.77 3.71
N LYS A 117 -8.65 1.54 2.39
CA LYS A 117 -8.64 0.17 1.85
C LYS A 117 -7.36 -0.60 2.23
N MET A 118 -6.23 0.08 2.40
CA MET A 118 -4.98 -0.51 2.86
C MET A 118 -5.03 -0.99 4.32
N GLU A 119 -5.84 -0.39 5.19
CA GLU A 119 -6.01 -0.87 6.57
C GLU A 119 -6.60 -2.28 6.65
N ASN A 120 -7.41 -2.66 5.66
CA ASN A 120 -8.06 -3.98 5.57
C ASN A 120 -7.26 -4.99 4.71
N TRP A 121 -6.02 -4.65 4.37
CA TRP A 121 -5.08 -5.53 3.66
C TRP A 121 -4.62 -6.70 4.57
N PRO A 122 -4.45 -7.95 4.09
CA PRO A 122 -4.52 -8.47 2.73
C PRO A 122 -5.83 -9.17 2.33
N THR A 123 -6.86 -9.13 3.19
CA THR A 123 -8.09 -9.96 3.03
C THR A 123 -9.00 -9.46 1.90
N LEU A 124 -8.82 -8.23 1.44
CA LEU A 124 -9.63 -7.62 0.37
C LEU A 124 -9.20 -8.10 -1.03
N GLN A 125 -10.17 -8.44 -1.88
CA GLN A 125 -9.95 -8.66 -3.33
C GLN A 125 -9.70 -7.32 -4.05
N LEU A 126 -8.55 -6.69 -3.76
CA LEU A 126 -8.17 -5.35 -4.25
C LEU A 126 -8.28 -5.16 -5.77
N GLY A 127 -8.14 -6.23 -6.55
CA GLY A 127 -8.11 -6.16 -8.01
C GLY A 127 -9.37 -5.51 -8.62
N LYS A 128 -10.56 -5.97 -8.26
CA LYS A 128 -11.81 -5.43 -8.85
C LYS A 128 -12.12 -4.02 -8.35
N ASP A 129 -11.86 -3.79 -7.07
CA ASP A 129 -12.22 -2.54 -6.41
C ASP A 129 -11.31 -1.37 -6.79
N ILE A 130 -10.02 -1.61 -7.04
CA ILE A 130 -9.07 -0.59 -7.52
C ILE A 130 -9.34 -0.23 -8.98
N HIS A 131 -9.61 -1.21 -9.84
CA HIS A 131 -9.95 -0.93 -11.23
C HIS A 131 -11.21 -0.06 -11.35
N LEU A 132 -12.23 -0.35 -10.55
CA LEU A 132 -13.44 0.47 -10.52
C LEU A 132 -13.14 1.89 -10.02
N LEU A 133 -12.38 2.03 -8.93
CA LEU A 133 -12.01 3.33 -8.38
C LEU A 133 -11.16 4.18 -9.35
N LEU A 134 -10.13 3.58 -9.96
CA LEU A 134 -9.30 4.23 -10.98
C LEU A 134 -10.14 4.66 -12.18
N SER A 135 -11.08 3.81 -12.64
CA SER A 135 -11.93 4.13 -13.78
C SER A 135 -12.84 5.33 -13.49
N VAL A 136 -13.42 5.42 -12.29
CA VAL A 136 -14.27 6.55 -11.89
C VAL A 136 -13.46 7.83 -11.73
N VAL A 137 -12.27 7.76 -11.13
CA VAL A 137 -11.39 8.93 -10.98
C VAL A 137 -10.90 9.42 -12.33
N TYR A 138 -10.52 8.54 -13.26
CA TYR A 138 -10.10 8.92 -14.60
C TYR A 138 -11.24 9.58 -15.39
N LEU A 139 -12.46 9.07 -15.30
CA LEU A 139 -13.64 9.70 -15.93
C LEU A 139 -13.96 11.07 -15.34
N LEU A 140 -13.83 11.25 -14.02
CA LEU A 140 -14.00 12.54 -13.38
C LEU A 140 -12.87 13.50 -13.80
N LEU A 141 -11.62 13.05 -13.86
CA LEU A 141 -10.50 13.87 -14.33
C LEU A 141 -10.70 14.35 -15.76
N LEU A 142 -11.17 13.47 -16.66
CA LEU A 142 -11.53 13.86 -18.04
C LEU A 142 -12.70 14.85 -18.11
N TYR A 143 -13.56 14.90 -17.08
CA TYR A 143 -14.67 15.84 -17.02
C TYR A 143 -14.26 17.22 -16.47
N TYR A 144 -13.25 17.26 -15.60
CA TYR A 144 -12.78 18.49 -14.94
C TYR A 144 -11.57 19.15 -15.64
N LEU A 145 -10.94 18.47 -16.60
CA LEU A 145 -9.94 19.01 -17.54
C LEU A 145 -10.60 19.51 -18.82
#